data_AF-A0A6A7L2X6-F1
#
_entry.id   AF-A0A6A7L2X6-F1
#
_cell.length_a   1.000
_cell.length_b   1.000
_cell.length_c   1.000
_cell.angle_alpha   90.00
_cell.angle_beta   90.00
_cell.angle_gamma   90.00
#
_symmetry.space_group_name_H-M   'P 1'
#
loop_
_entity.id
_entity.type
_entity.pdbx_description
1 polymer ?
#
loop_
_entity_poly.entity_id
_entity_poly.type
_entity_poly.pdbx_seq_one_letter_code
_entity_poly.pdbx_strand_id
1 'polypeptide(L)' 'MRIASRRVVRERVEVHAELPKGASVTVMALDGDETFEVDKDTERMLLAAIAQCDRGQTTPMSELLAEL' A
#
# COMPACT_ATOMS: atom_id res chain seq x y z
N MET A 1 7.94 4.88 -9.10
CA MET A 1 7.28 5.57 -7.97
C MET A 1 8.33 5.89 -6.92
N ARG A 2 8.43 7.13 -6.42
CA ARG A 2 9.36 7.51 -5.33
C ARG A 2 8.54 7.86 -4.10
N ILE A 3 8.74 7.13 -3.00
CA ILE A 3 8.10 7.38 -1.71
C ILE A 3 9.06 8.25 -0.89
N ALA A 4 8.63 9.46 -0.54
CA ALA A 4 9.38 10.35 0.34
C ALA A 4 8.60 10.48 1.65
N SER A 5 9.23 10.17 2.78
CA SER A 5 8.68 10.41 4.10
C SER A 5 8.54 11.91 4.34
N ARG A 6 7.36 12.35 4.80
CA ARG A 6 7.06 13.77 5.04
C ARG A 6 6.55 13.98 6.45
N ARG A 7 6.84 15.16 7.00
CA ARG A 7 6.30 15.66 8.27
C ARG A 7 5.33 16.80 7.97
N VAL A 8 4.18 16.79 8.62
CA VAL A 8 3.26 17.94 8.59
C VAL A 8 3.79 18.99 9.57
N VAL A 9 4.04 20.20 9.07
CA VAL A 9 4.47 21.35 9.88
C VAL A 9 3.49 22.49 9.61
N ARG A 10 2.87 23.02 10.67
CA ARG A 10 1.93 24.16 10.57
C ARG A 10 0.87 23.95 9.47
N GLU A 11 0.22 22.78 9.49
CA GLU A 11 -0.86 22.41 8.57
C GLU A 11 -0.46 22.26 7.10
N ARG A 12 0.84 22.21 6.80
CA ARG A 12 1.37 22.04 5.44
C ARG A 12 2.29 20.83 5.35
N VAL A 13 2.27 20.20 4.18
CA VAL A 13 3.14 19.07 3.84
C VAL A 13 4.45 19.62 3.28
N GLU A 14 5.55 19.47 4.03
CA GLU A 14 6.88 19.84 3.54
C GLU A 14 7.52 18.68 2.79
N VAL A 15 8.01 18.96 1.58
CA VAL A 15 8.69 18.00 0.72
C VAL A 15 10.17 18.35 0.68
N HIS A 16 11.01 17.57 1.36
CA HIS A 16 12.46 17.70 1.25
C HIS A 16 13.00 16.90 0.05
N ALA A 17 12.64 17.33 -1.16
CA ALA A 17 13.16 16.77 -2.40
C ALA A 17 13.09 17.80 -3.53
N GLU A 18 14.08 17.77 -4.43
CA GLU A 18 14.03 18.55 -5.66
C GLU A 18 12.96 17.95 -6.59
N LEU A 19 11.97 18.77 -6.97
CA LEU A 19 10.93 18.40 -7.91
C LEU A 19 11.03 19.25 -9.17
N PRO A 20 10.90 18.67 -10.37
CA PRO A 20 10.91 19.43 -11.61
C PRO A 20 9.68 20.35 -11.68
N LYS A 21 9.82 21.48 -12.39
CA LYS A 21 8.73 22.43 -12.59
C LYS A 21 7.53 21.73 -13.26
N GLY A 22 6.34 21.89 -12.68
CA GLY A 22 5.11 21.26 -13.17
C GLY A 22 4.90 19.81 -12.74
N ALA A 23 5.72 19.28 -11.82
CA ALA A 23 5.52 17.95 -11.26
C ALA A 23 4.14 17.82 -10.57
N SER A 24 3.36 16.81 -10.96
CA SER A 24 2.19 16.38 -10.20
C SER A 24 2.65 15.55 -9.00
N VAL A 25 2.09 15.84 -7.82
CA VAL A 25 2.44 15.14 -6.58
C VAL A 25 1.17 14.56 -5.98
N THR A 26 1.17 13.25 -5.77
CA THR A 26 0.15 12.57 -4.97
C THR A 26 0.66 12.49 -3.53
N VAL A 27 -0.14 12.96 -2.57
CA VAL A 27 0.12 12.79 -1.15
C VAL A 27 -0.69 11.58 -0.69
N MET A 28 -0.01 10.58 -0.15
CA MET A 28 -0.65 9.44 0.51
C MET A 28 -0.52 9.66 2.01
N ALA A 29 -1.63 9.98 2.67
CA ALA A 29 -1.75 9.87 4.10
C ALA A 29 -2.21 8.43 4.40
N LEU A 30 -1.46 7.73 5.24
CA LEU A 30 -1.96 6.49 5.83
C LEU A 30 -2.89 6.92 6.95
N ASP A 31 -4.18 6.60 6.85
CA ASP A 31 -5.13 6.80 7.94
C ASP A 31 -4.83 5.76 9.04
N GLY A 32 -3.72 5.93 9.76
CA GLY A 32 -3.32 5.11 10.91
C GLY A 32 -3.32 3.59 10.70
N ASP A 33 -3.24 2.86 11.81
CA ASP A 33 -3.52 1.42 11.87
C ASP A 33 -5.04 1.24 11.86
N GLU A 34 -5.68 1.49 10.72
CA GLU A 34 -7.08 1.16 10.54
C GLU A 34 -7.27 -0.37 10.68
N THR A 35 -7.86 -0.77 11.80
CA THR A 35 -8.31 -2.15 12.01
C THR A 35 -9.68 -2.33 11.39
N PHE A 36 -9.91 -3.48 10.75
CA PHE A 36 -11.21 -3.87 10.22
C PHE A 36 -11.68 -5.15 10.92
N GLU A 37 -12.99 -5.24 11.15
CA GLU A 37 -13.61 -6.43 11.72
C GLU A 37 -13.85 -7.46 10.62
N VAL A 38 -13.54 -8.72 10.92
CA VAL A 38 -13.81 -9.86 10.03
C VAL A 38 -14.53 -10.96 10.80
N ASP A 39 -15.41 -11.70 10.11
CA ASP A 39 -15.92 -12.94 10.67
C ASP A 39 -14.83 -14.03 10.68
N LYS A 40 -15.09 -15.12 11.41
CA LYS A 40 -14.15 -16.23 11.59
C LYS A 40 -13.81 -16.95 10.29
N ASP A 41 -14.67 -16.90 9.29
CA ASP A 41 -14.44 -17.60 8.03
C ASP A 41 -13.49 -16.78 7.15
N THR A 42 -13.73 -15.47 7.11
CA THR A 42 -12.89 -14.47 6.45
C THR A 42 -11.51 -14.39 7.10
N GLU A 43 -11.42 -14.41 8.43
CA GLU A 43 -10.14 -14.43 9.16
C GLU A 43 -9.32 -15.67 8.79
N ARG A 44 -9.95 -16.85 8.79
CA ARG A 44 -9.27 -18.11 8.40
C ARG A 44 -8.77 -18.07 6.95
N MET A 45 -9.57 -17.51 6.04
CA MET A 45 -9.18 -17.33 4.64
C MET A 45 -7.95 -16.41 4.52
N LEU A 46 -7.96 -15.26 5.21
CA LEU A 46 -6.85 -14.31 5.19
C LEU A 46 -5.55 -14.93 5.72
N LEU A 47 -5.62 -15.63 6.86
CA LEU A 47 -4.47 -16.32 7.44
C LEU A 47 -3.91 -17.40 6.50
N ALA A 48 -4.78 -18.14 5.81
CA ALA A 48 -4.36 -19.13 4.83
C ALA A 48 -3.65 -18.48 3.63
N ALA A 49 -4.14 -17.34 3.13
CA ALA A 49 -3.53 -16.58 2.04
C ALA A 49 -2.16 -15.99 2.44
N ILE A 50 -2.02 -15.48 3.65
CA ILE A 50 -0.73 -15.01 4.18
C ILE A 50 0.29 -16.16 4.20
N ALA A 51 -0.11 -17.30 4.77
CA ALA A 51 0.76 -18.48 4.83
C ALA A 51 1.12 -19.03 3.43
N GLN A 52 0.24 -18.86 2.44
CA GLN A 52 0.51 -19.18 1.04
C GLN A 52 1.63 -18.28 0.47
N CYS A 53 1.56 -16.98 0.70
CA CYS A 53 2.61 -16.03 0.30
C CYS A 53 3.95 -16.35 0.95
N ASP A 54 3.97 -16.70 2.24
CA ASP A 54 5.20 -17.07 2.97
C ASP A 54 5.86 -18.33 2.38
N ARG A 55 5.07 -19.24 1.80
CA ARG A 55 5.57 -20.43 1.09
C ARG A 55 5.97 -20.14 -0.37
N GLY A 56 5.88 -18.89 -0.83
CA GLY A 56 6.18 -18.51 -2.22
C GLY A 56 5.15 -18.99 -3.24
N GLN A 57 3.95 -19.37 -2.79
CA GLN A 57 2.87 -19.84 -3.66
C GLN A 57 2.10 -18.64 -4.26
N THR A 58 2.80 -17.84 -5.06
CA THR A 58 2.28 -16.59 -5.65
C THR A 58 2.15 -16.69 -7.17
N THR A 59 1.19 -15.98 -7.75
CA THR A 59 1.07 -15.82 -9.21
C THR A 59 1.71 -14.50 -9.66
N PRO A 60 2.58 -14.48 -10.69
CA PRO A 60 3.07 -13.25 -11.28
C PRO A 60 1.93 -12.35 -11.77
N MET A 61 2.03 -11.05 -11.52
CA MET A 61 0.97 -10.09 -11.87
C MET A 61 0.62 -10.10 -13.37
N SER A 62 1.61 -10.31 -14.23
CA SER A 62 1.41 -10.40 -15.67
C SER A 62 0.57 -11.62 -16.08
N GLU A 63 0.70 -12.74 -15.37
CA GLU A 63 -0.08 -13.95 -15.62
C GLU A 63 -1.52 -13.76 -15.16
N LEU A 64 -1.72 -13.21 -13.95
CA LEU A 64 -3.05 -12.90 -13.41
C LEU A 64 -3.84 -11.96 -14.34
N LEU A 65 -3.21 -10.90 -14.85
CA LEU A 65 -3.87 -9.94 -15.74
C LEU A 65 -4.27 -10.53 -17.10
N ALA A 66 -3.64 -11.62 -17.53
CA ALA A 66 -4.04 -12.32 -18.74
C ALA A 66 -5.31 -13.18 -18.56
N GLU A 67 -5.70 -13.44 -17.31
CA GLU A 67 -6.84 -14.30 -16.94
C GLU A 67 -8.10 -13.50 -16.51
N LEU A 68 -8.00 -12.16 -16.45
CA LEU A 68 -9.09 -11.23 -16.12
C LEU A 68 -9.74 -10.64 -17.38
#